data_AF-A0A957TM44-F1
#
_entry.id   AF-A0A957TM44-F1
#
_cell.length_a   1.000
_cell.length_b   1.000
_cell.length_c   1.000
_cell.angle_alpha   90.00
_cell.angle_beta   90.00
_cell.angle_gamma   90.00
#
_symmetry.space_group_name_H-M   'P 1'
#
loop_
_entity.id
_entity.type
_entity.pdbx_description
1 polymer ?
#
loop_
_entity_poly.entity_id
_entity_poly.type
_entity_poly.pdbx_seq_one_letter_code
_entity_poly.pdbx_strand_id
1 'polypeptide(L)'
;TAGAAILGILGIGLGWWWADSVAAGFISIEVLMDGYTNIRQSMSDLMDQRPTAVGSEESLALGERLCAKVRRRADVADAEVRLREEGHVFSGELFVVLREDGSTFNTVATHVADIAEEAAAFDWRLYNLVVMPVTPNSLEAAESS
;
A
#
# COMPACT_ATOMS: atom_id res chain seq x y z
N THR A 1 -55.05 -16.50 19.10
CA THR A 1 -54.51 -15.78 17.92
C THR A 1 -55.42 -14.70 17.35
N ALA A 2 -56.64 -14.47 17.86
CA ALA A 2 -57.49 -13.34 17.40
C ALA A 2 -57.29 -12.02 18.19
N GLY A 3 -56.84 -12.07 19.46
CA GLY A 3 -56.75 -10.87 20.32
C GLY A 3 -55.62 -9.89 19.98
N ALA A 4 -54.49 -10.38 19.47
CA ALA A 4 -53.35 -9.53 19.10
C ALA A 4 -53.64 -8.63 17.88
N ALA A 5 -54.43 -9.13 16.92
CA ALA A 5 -54.85 -8.36 15.75
C ALA A 5 -55.84 -7.24 16.12
N ILE A 6 -56.75 -7.51 17.06
CA ILE A 6 -57.74 -6.53 17.53
C ILE A 6 -57.08 -5.41 18.36
N LEU A 7 -56.10 -5.75 19.20
CA LEU A 7 -55.30 -4.78 19.95
C LEU A 7 -54.45 -3.89 19.03
N GLY A 8 -53.91 -4.43 17.94
CA GLY A 8 -53.18 -3.65 16.93
C GLY A 8 -54.07 -2.61 16.23
N ILE A 9 -55.30 -2.99 15.87
CA ILE A 9 -56.27 -2.08 15.24
C ILE A 9 -56.76 -1.02 16.24
N LEU A 10 -56.97 -1.38 17.51
CA LEU A 10 -57.32 -0.42 18.56
C LEU A 10 -56.19 0.60 18.82
N GLY A 11 -54.92 0.17 18.75
CA GLY A 11 -53.75 1.03 18.91
C GLY A 11 -53.56 2.04 17.77
N ILE A 12 -53.90 1.66 16.54
CA ILE A 12 -53.96 2.56 15.37
C ILE A 12 -55.08 3.60 15.57
N GLY A 13 -56.23 3.20 16.13
CA GLY A 13 -57.37 4.07 16.43
C GLY A 13 -57.16 5.06 17.60
N LEU A 14 -56.21 4.79 18.51
CA LEU A 14 -55.91 5.62 19.70
C LEU A 14 -54.82 6.68 19.47
N GLY A 15 -54.30 6.84 18.24
CA GLY A 15 -53.42 7.95 17.87
C GLY A 15 -51.91 7.66 17.88
N TRP A 16 -51.49 6.39 17.99
CA TRP A 16 -50.07 5.96 17.88
C TRP A 16 -49.65 5.42 16.50
N TRP A 17 -50.53 5.52 15.49
CA TRP A 17 -50.25 5.06 14.13
C TRP A 17 -49.02 5.70 13.48
N TRP A 18 -48.66 6.92 13.90
CA TRP A 18 -47.49 7.64 13.40
C TRP A 18 -46.18 7.21 14.07
N ALA A 19 -46.23 6.49 15.20
CA ALA A 19 -45.05 6.15 15.98
C ALA A 19 -44.10 5.21 15.22
N ASP A 20 -44.65 4.25 14.48
CA ASP A 20 -43.87 3.30 13.66
C ASP A 20 -43.15 4.02 12.51
N SER A 21 -43.84 4.94 11.82
CA SER A 21 -43.24 5.74 10.75
C SER A 21 -42.14 6.69 11.26
N VAL A 22 -42.31 7.24 12.47
CA VAL A 22 -41.27 8.05 13.12
C VAL A 22 -40.06 7.20 13.50
N ALA A 23 -40.28 6.01 14.07
CA ALA A 23 -39.20 5.07 14.38
C ALA A 23 -38.44 4.63 13.11
N ALA A 24 -39.17 4.31 12.03
CA ALA A 24 -38.57 3.99 10.73
C ALA A 24 -37.77 5.17 10.16
N GLY A 25 -38.27 6.40 10.32
CA GLY A 25 -37.55 7.62 9.94
C GLY A 25 -36.23 7.79 10.71
N PHE A 26 -36.25 7.58 12.02
CA PHE A 26 -35.05 7.65 12.86
C PHE A 26 -34.00 6.61 12.44
N ILE A 27 -34.41 5.34 12.28
CA ILE A 27 -33.52 4.27 11.82
C ILE A 27 -32.96 4.58 10.43
N SER A 28 -33.80 5.09 9.52
CA SER A 28 -33.35 5.46 8.18
C SER A 28 -32.30 6.57 8.19
N ILE A 29 -32.42 7.55 9.09
CA ILE A 29 -31.45 8.65 9.23
C ILE A 29 -30.13 8.12 9.80
N GLU A 30 -30.19 7.28 10.84
CA GLU A 30 -28.99 6.65 11.42
C GLU A 30 -28.20 5.86 10.37
N VAL A 31 -28.87 4.98 9.62
CA VAL A 31 -28.24 4.21 8.54
C VAL A 31 -27.65 5.12 7.45
N LEU A 32 -28.31 6.23 7.12
CA LEU A 32 -27.81 7.18 6.11
C LEU A 32 -26.54 7.90 6.58
N MET A 33 -26.50 8.31 7.85
CA MET A 33 -25.34 8.98 8.43
C MET A 33 -24.14 8.05 8.55
N ASP A 34 -24.37 6.79 8.93
CA ASP A 34 -23.34 5.76 8.97
C ASP A 34 -22.78 5.48 7.58
N GLY A 35 -23.67 5.32 6.59
CA GLY A 35 -23.28 5.13 5.20
C GLY A 35 -22.46 6.30 4.64
N TYR A 36 -22.89 7.54 4.91
CA TYR A 36 -22.17 8.74 4.46
C TYR A 36 -20.77 8.82 5.07
N THR A 37 -20.65 8.57 6.38
CA THR A 37 -19.37 8.61 7.08
C THR A 37 -18.42 7.54 6.55
N ASN A 38 -18.92 6.33 6.32
CA ASN A 38 -18.11 5.23 5.80
C ASN A 38 -17.63 5.49 4.37
N ILE A 39 -18.52 5.95 3.48
CA ILE A 39 -18.15 6.28 2.09
C ILE A 39 -17.12 7.41 2.07
N ARG A 40 -17.31 8.44 2.90
CA ARG A 40 -16.35 9.54 3.02
C ARG A 40 -14.98 9.04 3.47
N GLN A 41 -14.94 8.12 4.44
CA GLN A 41 -13.69 7.53 4.91
C GLN A 41 -13.00 6.74 3.79
N SER A 42 -13.73 5.84 3.12
CA SER A 42 -13.15 5.06 2.00
C SER A 42 -12.68 5.95 0.84
N MET A 43 -13.42 7.01 0.53
CA MET A 43 -12.99 8.01 -0.45
C MET A 43 -11.75 8.77 0.00
N SER A 44 -11.67 9.13 1.30
CA SER A 44 -10.48 9.73 1.87
C SER A 44 -9.29 8.78 1.76
N ASP A 45 -9.45 7.51 2.10
CA ASP A 45 -8.36 6.52 2.03
C ASP A 45 -7.88 6.30 0.58
N LEU A 46 -8.78 6.36 -0.41
CA LEU A 46 -8.40 6.31 -1.82
C LEU A 46 -7.68 7.59 -2.29
N MET A 47 -8.12 8.76 -1.82
CA MET A 47 -7.52 10.05 -2.18
C MET A 47 -6.21 10.34 -1.44
N ASP A 48 -6.07 9.86 -0.20
CA ASP A 48 -4.92 10.02 0.70
C ASP A 48 -3.95 8.82 0.66
N GLN A 49 -3.97 8.03 -0.41
CA GLN A 49 -2.81 7.23 -0.81
C GLN A 49 -1.62 8.10 -1.27
N ARG A 50 -1.42 9.29 -0.68
CA ARG A 50 -0.14 9.98 -0.70
C ARG A 50 0.76 9.27 0.31
N PRO A 51 1.68 8.42 -0.17
CA PRO A 51 2.53 7.64 0.70
C PRO A 51 3.46 8.66 1.35
N THR A 52 3.29 8.89 2.65
CA THR A 52 4.21 9.75 3.38
C THR A 52 5.52 8.98 3.46
N ALA A 53 6.47 9.38 2.61
CA ALA A 53 7.79 8.79 2.50
C ALA A 53 8.60 9.13 3.75
N VAL A 54 8.33 8.43 4.85
CA VAL A 54 9.23 8.37 5.99
C VAL A 54 9.40 6.89 6.27
N GLY A 55 10.50 6.32 5.79
CA GLY A 55 10.84 4.92 6.06
C GLY A 55 11.00 4.68 7.55
N SER A 56 10.55 3.53 8.04
CA SER A 56 10.86 3.07 9.39
C SER A 56 12.34 2.76 9.54
N GLU A 57 12.88 2.81 10.77
CA GLU A 57 14.26 2.42 11.07
C GLU A 57 14.60 1.02 10.55
N GLU A 58 13.61 0.11 10.58
CA GLU A 58 13.74 -1.24 10.07
C GLU A 58 13.86 -1.29 8.54
N SER A 59 13.09 -0.48 7.81
CA SER A 59 13.21 -0.35 6.35
C SER A 59 14.59 0.16 5.93
N LEU A 60 15.14 1.14 6.66
CA LEU A 60 16.47 1.69 6.42
C LEU A 60 17.55 0.63 6.66
N ALA A 61 17.51 -0.06 7.80
CA ALA A 61 18.48 -1.10 8.13
C ALA A 61 18.44 -2.28 7.14
N LEU A 62 17.25 -2.69 6.68
CA LEU A 62 17.12 -3.74 5.66
C LEU A 62 17.66 -3.29 4.30
N GLY A 63 17.34 -2.05 3.90
CA GLY A 63 17.82 -1.44 2.66
C GLY A 63 19.34 -1.33 2.62
N GLU A 64 19.96 -0.81 3.68
CA GLU A 64 21.42 -0.70 3.79
C GLU A 64 22.12 -2.06 3.64
N ARG A 65 21.57 -3.10 4.28
CA ARG A 65 22.13 -4.46 4.19
C ARG A 65 22.01 -5.04 2.78
N LEU A 66 20.89 -4.77 2.09
CA LEU A 66 20.68 -5.19 0.71
C LEU A 66 21.66 -4.46 -0.23
N CYS A 67 21.75 -3.13 -0.14
CA CYS A 67 22.71 -2.35 -0.93
C CYS A 67 24.15 -2.79 -0.69
N ALA A 68 24.54 -3.04 0.57
CA ALA A 68 25.87 -3.56 0.89
C ALA A 68 26.14 -4.95 0.28
N LYS A 69 25.10 -5.77 0.09
CA LYS A 69 25.22 -7.07 -0.59
C LYS A 69 25.39 -6.90 -2.09
N VAL A 70 24.57 -6.05 -2.72
CA VAL A 70 24.59 -5.81 -4.18
C VAL A 70 25.88 -5.09 -4.61
N ARG A 71 26.33 -4.09 -3.84
CA ARG A 71 27.61 -3.36 -4.06
C ARG A 71 28.86 -4.25 -4.01
N ARG A 72 28.78 -5.48 -3.45
CA ARG A 72 29.89 -6.45 -3.44
C ARG A 72 30.07 -7.18 -4.77
N ARG A 73 29.11 -7.11 -5.69
CA ARG A 73 29.24 -7.75 -7.00
C ARG A 73 30.26 -7.01 -7.87
N ALA A 74 30.96 -7.73 -8.73
CA ALA A 74 32.02 -7.17 -9.57
C ALA A 74 31.48 -6.33 -10.74
N ASP A 75 30.26 -6.62 -11.19
CA ASP A 75 29.52 -5.95 -12.27
C ASP A 75 28.80 -4.67 -11.80
N VAL A 76 28.72 -4.44 -10.47
CA VAL A 76 28.06 -3.27 -9.87
C VAL A 76 29.10 -2.21 -9.50
N ALA A 77 28.86 -0.97 -9.91
CA ALA A 77 29.62 0.20 -9.49
C ALA A 77 29.04 0.79 -8.20
N ASP A 78 27.72 0.93 -8.15
CA ASP A 78 26.97 1.45 -7.01
C ASP A 78 25.51 0.94 -7.01
N ALA A 79 24.85 0.98 -5.87
CA ALA A 79 23.45 0.56 -5.74
C ALA A 79 22.73 1.26 -4.58
N GLU A 80 21.54 1.77 -4.83
CA GLU A 80 20.71 2.45 -3.85
C GLU A 80 19.30 1.85 -3.84
N VAL A 81 18.63 1.84 -2.69
CA VAL A 81 17.32 1.22 -2.56
C VAL A 81 16.33 2.14 -1.87
N ARG A 82 15.13 2.24 -2.46
CA ARG A 82 14.01 2.96 -1.88
C ARG A 82 12.95 1.94 -1.50
N LEU A 83 12.85 1.67 -0.20
CA LEU A 83 11.87 0.76 0.35
C LEU A 83 10.68 1.53 0.93
N ARG A 84 9.50 0.95 0.75
CA ARG A 84 8.24 1.34 1.36
C ARG A 84 7.72 0.19 2.21
N GLU A 85 7.23 0.52 3.39
CA GLU A 85 6.59 -0.43 4.28
C GLU A 85 5.12 -0.63 3.87
N GLU A 86 4.74 -1.89 3.64
CA GLU A 86 3.38 -2.34 3.38
C GLU A 86 2.98 -3.36 4.45
N GLY A 87 2.70 -2.86 5.66
CA GLY A 87 2.40 -3.71 6.82
C GLY A 87 3.65 -4.38 7.38
N HIS A 88 3.81 -5.69 7.18
CA HIS A 88 4.98 -6.45 7.66
C HIS A 88 6.01 -6.77 6.56
N VAL A 89 5.71 -6.38 5.32
CA VAL A 89 6.55 -6.57 4.14
C VAL A 89 7.01 -5.23 3.60
N PHE A 90 8.11 -5.24 2.85
CA PHE A 90 8.70 -4.07 2.22
C PHE A 90 8.68 -4.24 0.71
N SER A 91 8.15 -3.23 0.02
CA SER A 91 8.16 -3.13 -1.45
C SER A 91 9.03 -1.96 -1.89
N GLY A 92 9.50 -1.95 -3.14
CA GLY A 92 10.29 -0.82 -3.59
C GLY A 92 11.14 -1.02 -4.83
N GLU A 93 12.09 -0.11 -4.97
CA GLU A 93 12.95 0.04 -6.14
C GLU A 93 14.41 -0.08 -5.71
N LEU A 94 15.16 -0.97 -6.38
CA LEU A 94 16.60 -1.11 -6.27
C LEU A 94 17.25 -0.53 -7.51
N PHE A 95 17.91 0.62 -7.35
CA PHE A 95 18.65 1.29 -8.39
C PHE A 95 20.07 0.75 -8.42
N VAL A 96 20.53 0.31 -9.59
CA VAL A 96 21.89 -0.23 -9.75
C VAL A 96 22.63 0.49 -10.86
N VAL A 97 23.84 0.94 -10.58
CA VAL A 97 24.79 1.39 -11.61
C VAL A 97 25.68 0.21 -11.94
N LEU A 98 25.57 -0.27 -13.18
CA LEU A 98 26.45 -1.30 -13.70
C LEU A 98 27.76 -0.67 -14.17
N ARG A 99 28.88 -1.41 -14.03
CA ARG A 99 30.18 -0.95 -14.55
C ARG A 99 30.17 -1.03 -16.07
N GLU A 100 30.73 -0.01 -16.72
CA GLU A 100 30.94 -0.03 -18.17
C GLU A 100 32.03 -1.05 -18.53
N ASP A 101 31.62 -2.18 -19.11
CA ASP A 101 32.51 -3.24 -19.59
C ASP A 101 32.37 -3.51 -21.10
N GLY A 102 31.76 -2.58 -21.84
CA GLY A 102 31.40 -2.80 -23.26
C GLY A 102 30.14 -3.66 -23.44
N SER A 103 29.30 -3.72 -22.41
CA SER A 103 28.06 -4.51 -22.35
C SER A 103 27.09 -4.18 -23.49
N THR A 104 26.53 -5.24 -24.09
CA THR A 104 25.39 -5.15 -25.01
C THR A 104 24.09 -5.15 -24.20
N PHE A 105 22.97 -4.68 -24.78
CA PHE A 105 21.65 -4.69 -24.13
C PHE A 105 21.29 -6.05 -23.49
N ASN A 106 21.62 -7.16 -24.14
CA ASN A 106 21.35 -8.51 -23.60
C ASN A 106 22.13 -8.78 -22.29
N THR A 107 23.37 -8.30 -22.21
CA THR A 107 24.22 -8.41 -21.01
C THR A 107 23.61 -7.65 -19.83
N VAL A 108 23.13 -6.43 -20.06
CA VAL A 108 22.46 -5.62 -19.03
C VAL A 108 21.21 -6.33 -18.50
N ALA A 109 20.38 -6.88 -19.39
CA ALA A 109 19.17 -7.60 -18.98
C ALA A 109 19.51 -8.83 -18.11
N THR A 110 20.57 -9.58 -18.45
CA THR A 110 21.05 -10.70 -17.63
C THR A 110 21.53 -10.24 -16.27
N HIS A 111 22.38 -9.21 -16.18
CA HIS A 111 22.86 -8.70 -14.90
C HIS A 111 21.71 -8.22 -13.99
N VAL A 112 20.74 -7.51 -14.57
CA VAL A 112 19.56 -7.05 -13.82
C VAL A 112 18.72 -8.23 -13.32
N ALA A 113 18.54 -9.27 -14.14
CA ALA A 113 17.82 -10.47 -13.74
C ALA A 113 18.53 -11.22 -12.59
N ASP A 114 19.85 -11.38 -12.68
CA ASP A 114 20.65 -12.02 -11.62
C ASP A 114 20.59 -11.23 -10.31
N ILE A 115 20.68 -9.90 -10.39
CA ILE A 115 20.55 -9.02 -9.22
C ILE A 115 19.14 -9.13 -8.62
N ALA A 116 18.10 -9.19 -9.46
CA ALA A 116 16.73 -9.34 -9.00
C ALA A 116 16.50 -10.68 -8.28
N GLU A 117 17.05 -11.77 -8.80
CA GLU A 117 16.98 -13.09 -8.16
C GLU A 117 17.71 -13.11 -6.81
N GLU A 118 18.92 -12.52 -6.75
CA GLU A 118 19.67 -12.40 -5.49
C GLU A 118 18.94 -11.53 -4.45
N ALA A 119 18.35 -10.42 -4.90
CA ALA A 119 17.61 -9.53 -4.01
C ALA A 119 16.32 -10.17 -3.50
N ALA A 120 15.62 -10.95 -4.33
CA ALA A 120 14.45 -11.71 -3.92
C ALA A 120 14.80 -12.84 -2.93
N ALA A 121 15.99 -13.44 -3.05
CA ALA A 121 16.48 -14.47 -2.13
C ALA A 121 17.09 -13.89 -0.84
N PHE A 122 17.26 -12.56 -0.74
CA PHE A 122 17.98 -11.92 0.36
C PHE A 122 17.21 -11.97 1.69
N ASP A 123 15.92 -11.64 1.66
CA ASP A 123 15.04 -11.62 2.84
C ASP A 123 13.59 -11.84 2.40
N TRP A 124 12.87 -12.70 3.11
CA TRP A 124 11.46 -13.02 2.79
C TRP A 124 10.52 -11.81 2.94
N ARG A 125 10.95 -10.78 3.68
CA ARG A 125 10.19 -9.55 3.89
C ARG A 125 10.23 -8.62 2.70
N LEU A 126 11.18 -8.79 1.79
CA LEU A 126 11.25 -8.03 0.54
C LEU A 126 10.26 -8.63 -0.45
N TYR A 127 9.24 -7.87 -0.81
CA TYR A 127 8.19 -8.27 -1.73
C TYR A 127 8.10 -7.25 -2.87
N ASN A 128 8.05 -7.71 -4.11
CA ASN A 128 7.91 -6.84 -5.28
C ASN A 128 9.01 -5.75 -5.39
N LEU A 129 10.27 -6.19 -5.32
CA LEU A 129 11.42 -5.32 -5.55
C LEU A 129 11.70 -5.20 -7.05
N VAL A 130 11.66 -3.98 -7.58
CA VAL A 130 11.98 -3.70 -8.99
C VAL A 130 13.44 -3.29 -9.09
N VAL A 131 14.22 -3.99 -9.93
CA VAL A 131 15.62 -3.63 -10.18
C VAL A 131 15.69 -2.74 -11.42
N MET A 132 16.18 -1.51 -11.24
CA MET A 132 16.35 -0.54 -12.31
C MET A 132 17.83 -0.26 -12.57
N PRO A 133 18.35 -0.60 -13.76
CA PRO A 133 19.67 -0.11 -14.16
C PRO A 133 19.59 1.40 -14.40
N VAL A 134 20.47 2.15 -13.75
CA VAL A 134 20.55 3.61 -13.83
C VAL A 134 21.96 4.06 -14.17
N THR A 135 22.10 5.30 -14.63
CA THR A 135 23.41 5.92 -14.82
C THR A 135 23.88 6.58 -13.52
N PRO A 136 25.20 6.79 -13.34
CA PRO A 136 25.73 7.43 -12.13
C PRO A 136 25.04 8.75 -11.78
N ASN A 137 24.82 9.62 -12.78
CA ASN A 137 24.20 10.94 -12.58
C ASN A 137 22.75 10.86 -12.09
N SER A 138 22.03 9.77 -12.37
CA SER A 138 20.64 9.59 -11.93
C SER A 138 20.50 9.01 -10.53
N LEU A 139 21.55 8.41 -9.96
CA LEU A 139 21.53 7.96 -8.56
C LEU A 139 21.53 9.13 -7.58
N GLU A 140 22.38 10.14 -7.81
CA GLU A 140 22.47 11.33 -6.93
C GLU A 140 21.13 12.09 -6.84
N ALA A 141 20.33 12.08 -7.92
CA ALA A 141 19.00 12.66 -7.92
C ALA A 141 18.02 11.86 -7.04
N ALA A 142 18.14 10.53 -7.01
CA ALA A 142 17.28 9.64 -6.23
C ALA A 142 17.57 9.71 -4.72
N GLU A 143 18.81 10.02 -4.32
CA GLU A 143 19.18 10.23 -2.90
C GLU A 143 18.58 11.52 -2.30
N SER A 144 18.27 12.52 -3.14
CA SER A 144 17.81 13.84 -2.70
C SER A 144 16.29 14.00 -2.54
N SER A 145 15.50 12.96 -2.87
CA SER A 145 14.02 13.00 -2.96
C SER A 145 13.31 12.04 -2.00
#